data_AF-A0A2R9UH22-F1
#
_entry.id   AF-A0A2R9UH22-F1
#
_cell.length_a   1.000
_cell.length_b   1.000
_cell.length_c   1.000
_cell.angle_alpha   90.00
_cell.angle_beta   90.00
_cell.angle_gamma   90.00
#
_symmetry.space_group_name_H-M   'P 1'
#
loop_
_entity.id
_entity.type
_entity.pdbx_description
1 polymer ?
#
loop_
_entity_poly.entity_id
_entity_poly.type
_entity_poly.pdbx_seq_one_letter_code
_entity_poly.pdbx_strand_id
1 'polypeptide(L)'
;MTDSQTTATETRSPRRRRRLLGGTAASVGLITAMLTAGSLPAQAACEESGQWLFSPETESAESLVSAGPPQSNYNGTGSTASTTFSAQASATVEASVSGSANVSLDAKLASMSATYGTSFSASLTAGLGNDITIDIPPGQTGNGEYGVYTVTVTGTETLYGPSCEAVESRTSTVTSPVRVGWNTWLS
;
A
#
# COMPACT_ATOMS: atom_id res chain seq x y z
N MET A 1 -17.17 -36.87 14.79
CA MET A 1 -18.53 -36.88 15.39
C MET A 1 -18.48 -36.06 16.65
N THR A 2 -19.51 -35.26 16.80
CA THR A 2 -19.73 -34.11 17.66
C THR A 2 -19.84 -34.43 19.16
N ASP A 3 -19.80 -33.35 19.95
CA ASP A 3 -20.26 -33.14 21.33
C ASP A 3 -19.18 -33.20 22.42
N SER A 4 -18.69 -32.09 23.00
CA SER A 4 -19.29 -30.87 23.63
C SER A 4 -19.62 -31.04 25.12
N GLN A 5 -19.11 -30.05 25.88
CA GLN A 5 -19.47 -29.57 27.23
C GLN A 5 -18.76 -30.22 28.43
N THR A 6 -17.87 -29.51 29.12
CA THR A 6 -18.06 -28.42 30.11
C THR A 6 -18.34 -28.98 31.52
N THR A 7 -17.36 -28.81 32.41
CA THR A 7 -17.56 -28.88 33.87
C THR A 7 -16.94 -27.65 34.52
N ALA A 8 -17.81 -26.80 35.07
CA ALA A 8 -17.47 -25.75 36.02
C ALA A 8 -17.54 -26.31 37.46
N THR A 9 -16.66 -25.83 38.34
CA THR A 9 -16.75 -25.97 39.81
C THR A 9 -16.13 -24.69 40.38
N GLU A 10 -16.94 -23.69 40.71
CA GLU A 10 -17.53 -23.39 42.02
C GLU A 10 -16.50 -23.01 43.09
N THR A 11 -16.55 -21.74 43.55
CA THR A 11 -16.53 -21.42 44.99
C THR A 11 -17.24 -20.08 45.21
N ARG A 12 -18.19 -20.09 46.13
CA ARG A 12 -19.12 -19.02 46.54
C ARG A 12 -18.81 -18.61 47.98
N SER A 13 -19.25 -17.40 48.37
CA SER A 13 -19.79 -16.98 49.70
C SER A 13 -19.03 -15.84 50.40
N PRO A 14 -19.64 -15.02 51.31
CA PRO A 14 -21.05 -14.90 51.71
C PRO A 14 -21.66 -13.48 51.62
N ARG A 15 -22.98 -13.50 51.78
CA ARG A 15 -23.95 -12.42 51.94
C ARG A 15 -23.77 -11.59 53.22
N ARG A 16 -24.14 -10.31 53.18
CA ARG A 16 -24.92 -9.67 54.25
C ARG A 16 -26.06 -8.82 53.68
N ARG A 17 -27.26 -9.05 54.21
CA ARG A 17 -28.52 -8.39 53.85
C ARG A 17 -28.87 -7.32 54.90
N ARG A 18 -29.78 -6.42 54.48
CA ARG A 18 -30.89 -5.79 55.24
C ARG A 18 -30.51 -4.48 55.97
N ARG A 19 -31.28 -3.37 55.94
CA ARG A 19 -32.72 -3.11 55.72
C ARG A 19 -32.92 -1.68 55.16
N LEU A 20 -34.07 -1.48 54.49
CA LEU A 20 -34.73 -0.18 54.25
C LEU A 20 -35.01 0.58 55.54
N LEU A 21 -35.10 1.92 55.48
CA LEU A 21 -36.33 2.70 55.73
C LEU A 21 -36.03 4.23 55.75
N GLY A 22 -36.89 5.00 55.08
CA GLY A 22 -37.44 6.23 55.65
C GLY A 22 -36.88 7.59 55.19
N GLY A 23 -37.76 8.39 54.59
CA GLY A 23 -37.98 9.76 55.06
C GLY A 23 -37.32 10.91 54.30
N THR A 24 -38.12 11.54 53.42
CA THR A 24 -38.33 13.00 53.29
C THR A 24 -37.13 13.96 53.41
N ALA A 25 -36.91 14.78 52.37
CA ALA A 25 -37.35 16.19 52.33
C ALA A 25 -36.63 16.99 51.25
N ALA A 26 -37.33 18.03 50.80
CA ALA A 26 -36.97 19.00 49.78
C ALA A 26 -35.61 19.68 49.94
N SER A 27 -34.97 19.95 48.81
CA SER A 27 -34.33 21.25 48.56
C SER A 27 -34.21 21.50 47.06
N VAL A 28 -35.08 22.38 46.56
CA VAL A 28 -34.93 23.06 45.27
C VAL A 28 -33.72 23.99 45.41
N GLY A 29 -32.58 23.55 44.90
CA GLY A 29 -31.38 24.38 44.75
C GLY A 29 -31.30 24.87 43.31
N LEU A 30 -31.70 26.12 43.08
CA LEU A 30 -31.32 26.88 41.88
C LEU A 30 -29.80 27.07 41.92
N ILE A 31 -29.06 26.23 41.20
CA ILE A 31 -27.67 26.50 40.85
C ILE A 31 -27.70 27.22 39.50
N THR A 32 -27.79 28.54 39.56
CA THR A 32 -27.53 29.40 38.40
C THR A 32 -26.08 29.86 38.46
N ALA A 33 -25.42 29.77 37.30
CA ALA A 33 -24.10 30.32 36.97
C ALA A 33 -22.90 29.48 37.47
N MET A 34 -21.90 29.17 36.66
CA MET A 34 -21.45 29.79 35.42
C MET A 34 -21.01 28.70 34.45
N LEU A 35 -21.55 28.70 33.22
CA LEU A 35 -20.78 28.22 32.08
C LEU A 35 -19.59 29.17 31.96
N THR A 36 -18.49 28.87 32.64
CA THR A 36 -17.20 29.31 32.15
C THR A 36 -17.09 28.64 30.79
N ALA A 37 -17.28 29.43 29.73
CA ALA A 37 -16.65 29.15 28.46
C ALA A 37 -15.14 29.19 28.74
N GLY A 38 -14.63 28.08 29.29
CA GLY A 38 -13.23 27.77 29.15
C GLY A 38 -13.03 27.73 27.65
N SER A 39 -12.37 28.75 27.11
CA SER A 39 -11.69 28.61 25.84
C SER A 39 -10.95 27.29 25.94
N LEU A 40 -11.40 26.27 25.19
CA LEU A 40 -10.59 25.09 24.96
C LEU A 40 -9.23 25.65 24.53
N PRO A 41 -8.14 25.43 25.28
CA PRO A 41 -6.85 25.66 24.66
C PRO A 41 -6.71 24.59 23.58
N ALA A 42 -5.91 24.90 22.58
CA ALA A 42 -5.66 24.08 21.42
C ALA A 42 -6.82 24.10 20.41
N GLN A 43 -6.61 24.92 19.37
CA GLN A 43 -6.79 24.41 18.01
C GLN A 43 -6.35 22.95 18.06
N ALA A 44 -7.25 22.00 17.79
CA ALA A 44 -6.82 20.62 17.66
C ALA A 44 -5.70 20.65 16.63
N ALA A 45 -4.45 20.46 17.09
CA ALA A 45 -3.35 20.25 16.18
C ALA A 45 -3.81 19.07 15.33
N CYS A 46 -3.90 19.27 14.02
CA CYS A 46 -4.14 18.15 13.10
C CYS A 46 -3.20 17.03 13.49
N GLU A 47 -3.65 15.80 13.28
CA GLU A 47 -2.80 14.63 13.46
C GLU A 47 -1.50 14.79 12.65
N GLU A 48 -1.58 15.44 11.50
CA GLU A 48 -0.54 15.71 10.52
C GLU A 48 0.43 16.85 10.91
N SER A 49 0.15 17.59 11.99
CA SER A 49 0.94 18.77 12.33
C SER A 49 2.41 18.45 12.63
N GLY A 50 3.32 19.18 11.98
CA GLY A 50 4.76 18.97 12.08
C GLY A 50 5.27 17.74 11.30
N GLN A 51 4.40 17.07 10.55
CA GLN A 51 4.76 15.90 9.76
C GLN A 51 4.83 16.22 8.27
N TRP A 52 5.74 15.56 7.57
CA TRP A 52 5.76 15.52 6.11
C TRP A 52 4.85 14.40 5.62
N LEU A 53 3.95 14.72 4.70
CA LEU A 53 3.07 13.74 4.05
C LEU A 53 3.31 13.73 2.55
N PHE A 54 3.29 12.55 1.94
CA PHE A 54 3.45 12.39 0.50
C PHE A 54 2.09 12.17 -0.16
N SER A 55 1.78 13.02 -1.12
CA SER A 55 0.59 12.97 -1.96
C SER A 55 1.00 12.59 -3.39
N PRO A 56 0.68 11.37 -3.86
CA PRO A 56 0.86 10.98 -5.26
C PRO A 56 0.01 11.84 -6.21
N GLU A 57 0.57 12.25 -7.35
CA GLU A 57 -0.14 13.12 -8.30
C GLU A 57 -0.25 12.51 -9.70
N THR A 58 0.86 11.99 -10.22
CA THR A 58 0.92 11.41 -11.57
C THR A 58 1.63 10.08 -11.57
N GLU A 59 1.13 9.14 -12.36
CA GLU A 59 1.66 7.80 -12.56
C GLU A 59 2.07 7.62 -14.02
N SER A 60 3.27 7.05 -14.24
CA SER A 60 3.72 6.69 -15.58
C SER A 60 3.06 5.40 -16.06
N ALA A 61 3.11 5.16 -17.38
CA ALA A 61 2.96 3.80 -17.88
C ALA A 61 4.06 2.90 -17.31
N GLU A 62 3.81 1.60 -17.31
CA GLU A 62 4.77 0.60 -16.85
C GLU A 62 5.95 0.50 -17.81
N SER A 63 7.14 0.29 -17.25
CA SER A 63 8.37 0.09 -18.00
C SER A 63 9.06 -1.20 -17.54
N LEU A 64 9.48 -2.02 -18.50
CA LEU A 64 10.19 -3.25 -18.23
C LEU A 64 11.67 -2.97 -17.98
N VAL A 65 12.18 -3.43 -16.85
CA VAL A 65 13.61 -3.60 -16.62
C VAL A 65 13.95 -5.06 -16.89
N SER A 66 14.57 -5.31 -18.05
CA SER A 66 14.85 -6.66 -18.55
C SER A 66 15.91 -7.36 -17.70
N ALA A 67 15.63 -8.60 -17.31
CA ALA A 67 16.53 -9.43 -16.51
C ALA A 67 17.62 -10.09 -17.37
N GLY A 68 17.40 -10.21 -18.68
CA GLY A 68 18.31 -10.84 -19.62
C GLY A 68 18.09 -10.35 -21.05
N PRO A 69 18.82 -10.92 -22.03
CA PRO A 69 18.67 -10.55 -23.42
C PRO A 69 17.27 -10.92 -23.96
N PRO A 70 16.76 -10.18 -24.96
CA PRO A 70 15.55 -10.55 -25.67
C PRO A 70 15.69 -11.92 -26.34
N GLN A 71 14.62 -12.69 -26.34
CA GLN A 71 14.50 -13.98 -27.02
C GLN A 71 13.67 -13.82 -28.28
N SER A 72 14.02 -14.57 -29.32
CA SER A 72 13.41 -14.43 -30.63
C SER A 72 13.38 -15.78 -31.36
N ASN A 73 12.30 -16.05 -32.08
CA ASN A 73 12.17 -17.24 -32.93
C ASN A 73 11.33 -16.92 -34.17
N TYR A 74 11.83 -17.29 -35.36
CA TYR A 74 11.16 -17.07 -36.64
C TYR A 74 10.42 -18.33 -37.10
N ASN A 75 9.13 -18.19 -37.42
CA ASN A 75 8.35 -19.27 -38.00
C ASN A 75 8.47 -19.27 -39.53
N GLY A 76 9.43 -20.03 -40.05
CA GLY A 76 9.60 -20.25 -41.49
C GLY A 76 8.64 -21.27 -42.11
N THR A 77 7.64 -21.77 -41.37
CA THR A 77 6.70 -22.79 -41.87
C THR A 77 5.44 -22.17 -42.46
N GLY A 78 4.63 -22.99 -43.14
CA GLY A 78 3.34 -22.56 -43.72
C GLY A 78 2.16 -22.56 -42.73
N SER A 79 2.38 -22.88 -41.46
CA SER A 79 1.36 -22.98 -40.42
C SER A 79 1.80 -22.26 -39.14
N THR A 80 0.87 -21.84 -38.29
CA THR A 80 1.21 -21.30 -36.96
C THR A 80 2.03 -22.32 -36.17
N ALA A 81 3.13 -21.87 -35.57
CA ALA A 81 4.00 -22.69 -34.73
C ALA A 81 4.03 -22.09 -33.32
N SER A 82 4.10 -22.95 -32.31
CA SER A 82 4.21 -22.52 -30.92
C SER A 82 5.68 -22.54 -30.49
N THR A 83 6.12 -21.51 -29.77
CA THR A 83 7.47 -21.44 -29.18
C THR A 83 7.35 -21.18 -27.69
N THR A 84 8.28 -21.71 -26.91
CA THR A 84 8.40 -21.40 -25.49
C THR A 84 9.69 -20.63 -25.26
N PHE A 85 9.59 -19.49 -24.58
CA PHE A 85 10.72 -18.73 -24.08
C PHE A 85 10.89 -18.98 -22.58
N SER A 86 12.14 -19.13 -22.16
CA SER A 86 12.49 -19.50 -20.79
C SER A 86 13.41 -18.45 -20.18
N ALA A 87 13.17 -18.01 -18.95
CA ALA A 87 14.00 -17.02 -18.29
C ALA A 87 15.46 -17.51 -18.17
N GLN A 88 16.38 -16.81 -18.85
CA GLN A 88 17.80 -17.19 -18.91
C GLN A 88 18.67 -16.48 -17.86
N ALA A 89 18.15 -15.43 -17.25
CA ALA A 89 18.86 -14.61 -16.27
C ALA A 89 17.89 -14.10 -15.20
N SER A 90 18.45 -13.67 -14.08
CA SER A 90 17.72 -13.08 -12.96
C SER A 90 18.15 -11.65 -12.71
N ALA A 91 17.21 -10.79 -12.35
CA ALA A 91 17.49 -9.42 -11.92
C ALA A 91 16.61 -9.01 -10.75
N THR A 92 17.20 -8.29 -9.80
CA THR A 92 16.47 -7.63 -8.71
C THR A 92 16.39 -6.14 -9.03
N VAL A 93 15.18 -5.60 -8.96
CA VAL A 93 14.94 -4.17 -9.12
C VAL A 93 14.46 -3.63 -7.79
N GLU A 94 15.14 -2.60 -7.31
CA GLU A 94 14.81 -1.89 -6.08
C GLU A 94 14.07 -0.59 -6.40
N ALA A 95 13.17 -0.20 -5.51
CA ALA A 95 12.54 1.10 -5.60
C ALA A 95 13.57 2.21 -5.32
N SER A 96 13.41 3.34 -6.00
CA SER A 96 14.28 4.49 -5.85
C SER A 96 13.46 5.76 -5.68
N VAL A 97 14.06 6.73 -4.99
CA VAL A 97 13.48 8.04 -4.74
C VAL A 97 14.44 9.10 -5.28
N SER A 98 13.91 10.10 -5.96
CA SER A 98 14.64 11.29 -6.39
C SER A 98 13.88 12.57 -6.03
N GLY A 99 14.59 13.68 -5.96
CA GLY A 99 14.06 14.94 -5.43
C GLY A 99 14.09 14.97 -3.91
N SER A 100 12.92 15.07 -3.28
CA SER A 100 12.78 15.11 -1.82
C SER A 100 12.71 13.71 -1.18
N ALA A 101 13.19 13.61 0.07
CA ALA A 101 13.21 12.40 0.87
C ALA A 101 12.80 12.66 2.34
N ASN A 102 11.92 13.64 2.58
CA ASN A 102 11.42 13.90 3.94
C ASN A 102 10.42 12.82 4.40
N VAL A 103 9.76 12.16 3.45
CA VAL A 103 8.88 11.01 3.72
C VAL A 103 9.63 9.72 3.40
N SER A 104 9.53 8.72 4.30
CA SER A 104 10.17 7.41 4.11
C SER A 104 9.64 6.71 2.86
N LEU A 105 10.48 5.87 2.24
CA LEU A 105 10.10 5.09 1.06
C LEU A 105 8.85 4.23 1.33
N ASP A 106 8.80 3.53 2.46
CA ASP A 106 7.66 2.67 2.81
C ASP A 106 6.35 3.47 2.90
N ALA A 107 6.38 4.65 3.51
CA ALA A 107 5.21 5.53 3.57
C ALA A 107 4.79 6.02 2.18
N LYS A 108 5.75 6.34 1.30
CA LYS A 108 5.44 6.72 -0.09
C LYS A 108 4.81 5.57 -0.87
N LEU A 109 5.37 4.36 -0.76
CA LEU A 109 4.84 3.16 -1.42
C LEU A 109 3.44 2.83 -0.91
N ALA A 110 3.19 3.00 0.39
CA ALA A 110 1.85 2.84 0.98
C ALA A 110 0.86 3.87 0.44
N SER A 111 1.22 5.16 0.40
CA SER A 111 0.38 6.21 -0.21
C SER A 111 0.10 5.93 -1.68
N MET A 112 1.11 5.55 -2.47
CA MET A 112 0.96 5.18 -3.87
C MET A 112 0.00 4.00 -4.04
N SER A 113 0.15 2.96 -3.21
CA SER A 113 -0.71 1.78 -3.26
C SER A 113 -2.16 2.12 -2.89
N ALA A 114 -2.35 3.00 -1.90
CA ALA A 114 -3.67 3.48 -1.51
C ALA A 114 -4.33 4.34 -2.62
N THR A 115 -3.57 5.16 -3.32
CA THR A 115 -4.09 6.04 -4.38
C THR A 115 -4.43 5.28 -5.66
N TYR A 116 -3.54 4.39 -6.14
CA TYR A 116 -3.70 3.76 -7.45
C TYR A 116 -4.28 2.33 -7.38
N GLY A 117 -4.40 1.74 -6.19
CA GLY A 117 -4.90 0.36 -6.04
C GLY A 117 -3.93 -0.72 -6.54
N THR A 118 -2.70 -0.34 -6.87
CA THR A 118 -1.61 -1.22 -7.32
C THR A 118 -0.67 -1.52 -6.16
N SER A 119 -0.13 -2.74 -6.08
CA SER A 119 0.87 -3.08 -5.05
C SER A 119 2.27 -2.64 -5.50
N PHE A 120 2.75 -1.54 -4.94
CA PHE A 120 4.13 -1.07 -5.12
C PHE A 120 5.05 -1.75 -4.10
N SER A 121 6.24 -2.18 -4.54
CA SER A 121 7.18 -2.94 -3.71
C SER A 121 8.52 -2.21 -3.59
N ALA A 122 9.18 -2.30 -2.43
CA ALA A 122 10.52 -1.75 -2.27
C ALA A 122 11.58 -2.52 -3.08
N SER A 123 11.34 -3.79 -3.38
CA SER A 123 12.21 -4.63 -4.20
C SER A 123 11.42 -5.78 -4.83
N LEU A 124 11.76 -6.16 -6.05
CA LEU A 124 11.19 -7.32 -6.72
C LEU A 124 12.25 -8.01 -7.58
N THR A 125 12.27 -9.35 -7.54
CA THR A 125 13.24 -10.16 -8.27
C THR A 125 12.55 -10.95 -9.37
N ALA A 126 12.97 -10.71 -10.62
CA ALA A 126 12.71 -11.61 -11.73
C ALA A 126 13.67 -12.81 -11.62
N GLY A 127 13.13 -13.96 -11.21
CA GLY A 127 13.90 -15.20 -11.01
C GLY A 127 13.99 -16.07 -12.26
N LEU A 128 14.93 -17.02 -12.25
CA LEU A 128 15.02 -18.08 -13.26
C LEU A 128 13.82 -19.04 -13.18
N GLY A 129 13.61 -19.80 -14.26
CA GLY A 129 12.59 -20.87 -14.29
C GLY A 129 11.17 -20.38 -14.53
N ASN A 130 11.01 -19.18 -15.08
CA ASN A 130 9.75 -18.70 -15.62
C ASN A 130 9.71 -18.94 -17.13
N ASP A 131 8.60 -19.46 -17.64
CA ASP A 131 8.41 -19.77 -19.05
C ASP A 131 7.15 -19.09 -19.59
N ILE A 132 7.19 -18.68 -20.86
CA ILE A 132 6.00 -18.24 -21.60
C ILE A 132 5.95 -18.94 -22.96
N THR A 133 4.77 -19.43 -23.32
CA THR A 133 4.51 -20.00 -24.64
C THR A 133 3.72 -19.00 -25.47
N ILE A 134 4.18 -18.73 -26.70
CA ILE A 134 3.47 -17.87 -27.65
C ILE A 134 3.31 -18.59 -28.99
N ASP A 135 2.23 -18.25 -29.69
CA ASP A 135 1.96 -18.73 -31.04
C ASP A 135 2.45 -17.71 -32.08
N ILE A 136 3.23 -18.20 -33.04
CA ILE A 136 3.88 -17.42 -34.07
C ILE A 136 3.25 -17.78 -35.43
N PRO A 137 2.57 -16.85 -36.11
CA PRO A 137 2.02 -17.08 -37.44
C PRO A 137 3.10 -17.40 -38.49
N PRO A 138 2.73 -17.99 -39.64
CA PRO A 138 3.64 -18.20 -40.77
C PRO A 138 4.36 -16.92 -41.19
N GLY A 139 5.68 -16.99 -41.34
CA GLY A 139 6.50 -15.87 -41.81
C GLY A 139 6.67 -14.72 -40.83
N GLN A 140 6.35 -14.91 -39.54
CA GLN A 140 6.57 -13.92 -38.48
C GLN A 140 7.63 -14.38 -37.48
N THR A 141 8.15 -13.42 -36.72
CA THR A 141 9.07 -13.65 -35.61
C THR A 141 8.35 -13.37 -34.30
N GLY A 142 8.32 -14.36 -33.41
CA GLY A 142 7.91 -14.15 -32.03
C GLY A 142 9.09 -13.68 -31.21
N ASN A 143 8.87 -12.70 -30.35
CA ASN A 143 9.89 -12.14 -29.47
C ASN A 143 9.37 -12.09 -28.03
N GLY A 144 10.30 -12.13 -27.07
CA GLY A 144 9.99 -12.09 -25.66
C GLY A 144 11.13 -11.53 -24.81
N GLU A 145 10.80 -10.61 -23.91
CA GLU A 145 11.69 -10.11 -22.87
C GLU A 145 11.11 -10.40 -21.49
N TYR A 146 11.94 -10.92 -20.59
CA TYR A 146 11.55 -11.23 -19.23
C TYR A 146 12.22 -10.27 -18.25
N GLY A 147 11.47 -9.79 -17.25
CA GLY A 147 12.01 -8.87 -16.28
C GLY A 147 11.00 -8.38 -15.24
N VAL A 148 11.33 -7.24 -14.64
CA VAL A 148 10.51 -6.58 -13.63
C VAL A 148 9.86 -5.35 -14.25
N TYR A 149 8.55 -5.27 -14.19
CA TYR A 149 7.81 -4.07 -14.52
C TYR A 149 7.89 -3.07 -13.37
N THR A 150 8.21 -1.83 -13.74
CA THR A 150 8.34 -0.68 -12.85
C THR A 150 7.38 0.42 -13.25
N VAL A 151 6.97 1.23 -12.28
CA VAL A 151 6.16 2.42 -12.47
C VAL A 151 6.86 3.58 -11.78
N THR A 152 6.80 4.75 -12.40
CA THR A 152 7.28 6.00 -11.80
C THR A 152 6.10 6.85 -11.39
N VAL A 153 6.06 7.25 -10.12
CA VAL A 153 5.08 8.18 -9.58
C VAL A 153 5.77 9.48 -9.20
N THR A 154 5.22 10.59 -9.67
CA THR A 154 5.59 11.92 -9.15
C THR A 154 4.50 12.41 -8.23
N GLY A 155 4.92 12.99 -7.11
CA GLY A 155 4.01 13.60 -6.14
C GLY A 155 4.70 14.69 -5.33
N THR A 156 3.97 15.22 -4.36
CA THR A 156 4.44 16.29 -3.50
C THR A 156 4.52 15.81 -2.06
N GLU A 157 5.66 16.05 -1.41
CA GLU A 157 5.79 16.00 0.04
C GLU A 157 5.36 17.36 0.61
N THR A 158 4.43 17.38 1.57
CA THR A 158 3.94 18.61 2.21
C THR A 158 4.13 18.54 3.72
N LEU A 159 4.78 19.57 4.29
CA LEU A 159 4.84 19.79 5.73
C LEU A 159 3.59 20.56 6.17
N TYR A 160 2.87 20.03 7.15
CA TYR A 160 1.68 20.68 7.70
C TYR A 160 1.95 21.43 9.00
N GLY A 161 1.38 22.62 9.11
CA GLY A 161 1.50 23.47 10.30
C GLY A 161 0.52 23.12 11.41
N PRO A 162 0.55 23.83 12.56
CA PRO A 162 -0.38 23.63 13.68
C PRO A 162 -1.86 23.84 13.34
N SER A 163 -2.17 24.59 12.28
CA SER A 163 -3.54 24.85 11.81
C SER A 163 -3.88 24.12 10.49
N CYS A 164 -3.12 23.07 10.15
CA CYS A 164 -3.36 22.16 9.00
C CYS A 164 -3.20 22.82 7.64
N GLU A 165 -2.55 23.97 7.60
CA GLU A 165 -2.07 24.61 6.41
C GLU A 165 -0.81 23.91 5.90
N ALA A 166 -0.67 23.84 4.57
CA ALA A 166 0.60 23.51 3.96
C ALA A 166 1.60 24.64 4.25
N VAL A 167 2.68 24.30 4.94
CA VAL A 167 3.77 25.24 5.29
C VAL A 167 4.85 25.21 4.24
N GLU A 168 5.21 24.02 3.78
CA GLU A 168 6.24 23.79 2.77
C GLU A 168 5.88 22.60 1.90
N SER A 169 6.24 22.66 0.62
CA SER A 169 6.05 21.56 -0.33
C SER A 169 7.30 21.30 -1.16
N ARG A 170 7.60 20.03 -1.40
CA ARG A 170 8.73 19.58 -2.21
C ARG A 170 8.31 18.45 -3.12
N THR A 171 8.69 18.50 -4.39
CA THR A 171 8.44 17.41 -5.33
C THR A 171 9.31 16.20 -4.99
N SER A 172 8.72 15.02 -5.06
CA SER A 172 9.42 13.74 -4.96
C SER A 172 8.94 12.80 -6.06
N THR A 173 9.88 12.08 -6.66
CA THR A 173 9.60 11.07 -7.69
C THR A 173 10.08 9.73 -7.18
N VAL A 174 9.18 8.74 -7.21
CA VAL A 174 9.42 7.37 -6.77
C VAL A 174 9.28 6.43 -7.96
N THR A 175 10.33 5.68 -8.28
CA THR A 175 10.23 4.57 -9.22
C THR A 175 10.19 3.28 -8.42
N SER A 176 9.16 2.47 -8.62
CA SER A 176 8.93 1.25 -7.86
C SER A 176 8.62 0.06 -8.77
N PRO A 177 9.16 -1.13 -8.49
CA PRO A 177 8.68 -2.36 -9.11
C PRO A 177 7.23 -2.67 -8.69
N VAL A 178 6.47 -3.27 -9.60
CA VAL A 178 5.05 -3.62 -9.41
C VAL A 178 4.74 -5.10 -9.71
N ARG A 179 5.41 -5.71 -10.70
CA ARG A 179 5.29 -7.15 -10.98
C ARG A 179 6.47 -7.70 -11.79
N VAL A 180 6.60 -9.02 -11.81
CA VAL A 180 7.49 -9.76 -12.73
C VAL A 180 6.68 -10.26 -13.92
N GLY A 181 7.25 -10.29 -15.11
CA GLY A 181 6.58 -10.90 -16.26
C GLY A 181 7.34 -10.84 -17.58
N TRP A 182 6.66 -11.29 -18.62
CA TRP A 182 7.13 -11.26 -20.00
C TRP A 182 6.47 -10.13 -20.79
N ASN A 183 7.26 -9.42 -21.56
CA ASN A 183 6.82 -8.58 -22.66
C ASN A 183 7.01 -9.35 -23.97
N THR A 184 5.93 -9.70 -24.66
CA THR A 184 5.98 -10.48 -25.92
C THR A 184 5.37 -9.73 -27.08
N TRP A 185 5.96 -9.87 -28.27
CA TRP A 185 5.45 -9.23 -29.48
C TRP A 185 5.77 -10.05 -30.73
N LEU A 186 5.01 -9.81 -31.79
CA LEU A 186 5.24 -10.35 -33.12
C LEU A 186 5.82 -9.26 -34.03
N SER A 187 6.77 -9.64 -34.90
CA SER A 187 7.38 -8.77 -35.91
C SER A 187 7.61 -9.48 -37.23
#